data_AF-A0A3D4MA07-F1
#
_entry.id   AF-A0A3D4MA07-F1
#
_cell.length_a   1.000
_cell.length_b   1.000
_cell.length_c   1.000
_cell.angle_alpha   90.00
_cell.angle_beta   90.00
_cell.angle_gamma   90.00
#
_symmetry.space_group_name_H-M   'P 1'
#
loop_
_entity.id
_entity.type
_entity.pdbx_description
1 polymer ?
#
loop_
_entity_poly.entity_id
_entity_poly.type
_entity_poly.pdbx_seq_one_letter_code
_entity_poly.pdbx_strand_id
1 'polypeptide(L)'
;MKQLIDKMNQRLKKIHLGGGEKAAAKQKEKGKMLARERVAFLIDKDSDFYELGAFAAEDMYEEYGGCPAAGVVAGIGRVNGRLCMIVSNDATVKAGAW
;
A
#
# COMPACT_ATOMS: atom_id res chain seq x y z
N MET A 1 11.14 -5.29 23.61
CA MET A 1 10.43 -4.27 22.80
C MET A 1 11.06 -4.04 21.44
N LYS A 2 12.35 -3.69 21.34
CA LYS A 2 13.05 -3.47 20.05
C LYS A 2 12.86 -4.60 19.01
N GLN A 3 13.06 -5.85 19.42
CA GLN A 3 12.86 -7.02 18.56
C GLN A 3 11.45 -7.14 17.97
N LEU A 4 10.40 -6.76 18.71
CA LEU A 4 9.01 -6.82 18.23
C LEU A 4 8.74 -5.73 17.19
N ILE A 5 9.30 -4.53 17.40
CA ILE A 5 9.23 -3.42 16.45
C ILE A 5 9.95 -3.80 15.15
N ASP A 6 11.14 -4.41 15.25
CA ASP A 6 11.89 -4.87 14.07
C ASP A 6 11.10 -5.92 13.28
N LYS A 7 10.48 -6.89 13.97
CA LYS A 7 9.62 -7.91 13.35
C LYS A 7 8.40 -7.28 12.67
N MET A 8 7.75 -6.31 13.30
CA MET A 8 6.64 -5.55 12.72
C MET A 8 7.08 -4.80 11.46
N ASN A 9 8.22 -4.12 11.50
CA ASN A 9 8.77 -3.38 10.37
C ASN A 9 9.14 -4.30 9.19
N GLN A 10 9.66 -5.50 9.46
CA GLN A 10 9.92 -6.50 8.42
C GLN A 10 8.63 -6.95 7.72
N ARG A 11 7.55 -7.19 8.48
CA ARG A 11 6.23 -7.52 7.93
C ARG A 11 5.66 -6.37 7.11
N LEU A 12 5.76 -5.14 7.62
CA LEU A 12 5.36 -3.94 6.85
C LEU A 12 6.11 -3.83 5.53
N LYS A 13 7.43 -4.06 5.51
CA LYS A 13 8.21 -4.07 4.27
C LYS A 13 7.69 -5.08 3.26
N LYS A 14 7.32 -6.30 3.70
CA LYS A 14 6.71 -7.32 2.85
C LYS A 14 5.37 -6.85 2.29
N ILE A 15 4.51 -6.28 3.12
CA ILE A 15 3.20 -5.72 2.71
C ILE A 15 3.37 -4.60 1.67
N HIS A 16 4.37 -3.73 1.84
CA HIS A 16 4.63 -2.61 0.93
C HIS A 16 5.04 -3.05 -0.49
N LEU A 17 5.41 -4.32 -0.69
CA LEU A 17 5.66 -4.89 -2.02
C LEU A 17 4.37 -5.11 -2.82
N GLY A 18 3.19 -5.00 -2.20
CA GLY A 18 1.90 -5.26 -2.86
C GLY A 18 1.88 -6.66 -3.46
N GLY A 19 1.50 -6.77 -4.74
CA GLY A 19 1.55 -8.03 -5.50
C GLY A 19 2.95 -8.53 -5.87
N GLY A 20 4.00 -7.92 -5.31
CA GLY A 20 5.40 -8.28 -5.54
C GLY A 20 6.06 -7.52 -6.68
N GLU A 21 7.39 -7.61 -6.74
CA GLU A 21 8.23 -6.82 -7.64
C GLU A 21 7.89 -7.03 -9.13
N LYS A 22 7.56 -8.27 -9.52
CA LYS A 22 7.17 -8.60 -10.90
C LYS A 22 5.86 -7.90 -11.32
N ALA A 23 4.88 -7.87 -10.43
CA ALA A 23 3.61 -7.19 -10.69
C ALA A 23 3.79 -5.66 -10.72
N ALA A 24 4.63 -5.13 -9.81
CA ALA A 24 5.01 -3.73 -9.79
C ALA A 24 5.72 -3.30 -11.09
N ALA A 25 6.71 -4.07 -11.56
CA ALA A 25 7.40 -3.82 -12.82
C ALA A 25 6.43 -3.77 -14.00
N LYS A 26 5.50 -4.73 -14.10
CA LYS A 26 4.47 -4.76 -15.16
C LYS A 26 3.54 -3.55 -15.15
N GLN A 27 3.24 -2.95 -13.98
CA GLN A 27 2.47 -1.70 -13.93
C GLN A 27 3.31 -0.52 -14.40
N LYS A 28 4.58 -0.45 -13.98
CA LYS A 28 5.52 0.61 -14.36
C LYS A 28 5.85 0.60 -15.85
N GLU A 29 6.01 -0.57 -16.47
CA GLU A 29 6.17 -0.73 -17.92
C GLU A 29 5.00 -0.14 -18.72
N LYS A 30 3.80 -0.11 -18.13
CA LYS A 30 2.60 0.53 -18.71
C LYS A 30 2.52 2.04 -18.43
N GLY A 31 3.56 2.64 -17.86
CA GLY A 31 3.58 4.05 -17.46
C GLY A 31 2.68 4.35 -16.24
N LYS A 32 2.31 3.35 -15.45
CA LYS A 32 1.44 3.53 -14.27
C LYS A 32 2.25 3.63 -13.00
N MET A 33 1.83 4.52 -12.10
CA MET A 33 2.32 4.61 -10.73
C MET A 33 1.65 3.56 -9.84
N LEU A 34 2.40 3.00 -8.89
CA LEU A 34 1.87 2.09 -7.87
C LEU A 34 0.92 2.82 -6.91
N ALA A 35 0.12 2.08 -6.13
CA ALA A 35 -0.84 2.68 -5.21
C ALA A 35 -0.22 3.69 -4.23
N ARG A 36 0.87 3.30 -3.56
CA ARG A 36 1.60 4.18 -2.63
C ARG A 36 2.33 5.32 -3.32
N GLU A 37 2.83 5.10 -4.53
CA GLU A 37 3.46 6.16 -5.34
C GLU A 37 2.42 7.24 -5.71
N ARG A 38 1.20 6.85 -6.09
CA ARG A 38 0.10 7.78 -6.36
C ARG A 38 -0.29 8.59 -5.12
N VAL A 39 -0.34 7.95 -3.95
CA VAL A 39 -0.61 8.65 -2.68
C VAL A 39 0.48 9.67 -2.40
N ALA A 40 1.75 9.26 -2.46
CA ALA A 40 2.89 10.15 -2.22
C ALA A 40 2.96 11.33 -3.20
N PHE A 41 2.51 11.14 -4.44
CA PHE A 41 2.41 12.20 -5.44
C PHE A 41 1.23 13.16 -5.22
N LEU A 42 0.13 12.66 -4.65
CA LEU A 42 -1.09 13.44 -4.43
C LEU A 42 -1.00 14.36 -3.20
N ILE A 43 -0.38 13.88 -2.12
CA ILE A 43 -0.32 14.62 -0.85
C ILE A 43 0.60 15.84 -0.93
N ASP A 44 0.33 16.83 -0.09
CA ASP A 44 1.16 18.01 0.04
C ASP A 44 2.60 17.61 0.39
N LYS A 45 3.57 18.29 -0.24
CA LYS A 45 4.98 18.07 0.02
C LYS A 45 5.28 18.25 1.52
N ASP A 46 6.10 17.35 2.07
CA ASP A 46 6.51 17.32 3.47
C ASP A 46 5.35 17.14 4.47
N SER A 47 4.16 16.76 4.01
CA SER A 47 3.03 16.39 4.87
C SER A 47 3.03 14.90 5.19
N ASP A 48 2.54 14.56 6.39
CA ASP A 48 2.36 13.18 6.80
C ASP A 48 1.19 12.51 6.08
N PHE A 49 1.35 11.21 5.81
CA PHE A 49 0.26 10.32 5.42
C PHE A 49 0.05 9.26 6.51
N TYR A 50 -1.12 9.28 7.14
CA TYR A 50 -1.52 8.31 8.15
C TYR A 50 -2.23 7.15 7.47
N GLU A 51 -1.46 6.11 7.15
CA GLU A 51 -2.01 4.89 6.57
C GLU A 51 -2.86 4.09 7.57
N LEU A 52 -4.00 3.61 7.08
CA LEU A 52 -4.95 2.79 7.82
C LEU A 52 -4.93 1.36 7.26
N GLY A 53 -4.87 0.38 8.16
CA GLY A 53 -5.08 -1.01 7.78
C GLY A 53 -3.97 -1.62 6.92
N ALA A 54 -2.71 -1.18 7.03
CA ALA A 54 -1.60 -1.77 6.30
C ALA A 54 -1.53 -3.32 6.46
N PHE A 55 -1.83 -3.82 7.66
CA PHE A 55 -1.87 -5.24 7.98
C PHE A 55 -3.20 -5.94 7.64
N ALA A 56 -4.14 -5.26 6.97
CA ALA A 56 -5.39 -5.87 6.57
C ALA A 56 -5.13 -7.06 5.63
N ALA A 57 -5.80 -8.18 5.92
CA ALA A 57 -5.67 -9.45 5.21
C ALA A 57 -4.23 -10.02 5.13
N GLU A 58 -3.34 -9.61 6.05
CA GLU A 58 -2.06 -10.30 6.25
C GLU A 58 -2.30 -11.74 6.70
N ASP A 59 -1.56 -12.68 6.12
CA ASP A 59 -1.67 -14.13 6.36
C ASP A 59 -3.07 -14.71 6.10
N MET A 60 -3.91 -13.99 5.35
CA MET A 60 -5.22 -14.47 4.88
C MET A 60 -5.17 -14.81 3.38
N TYR A 61 -6.02 -15.75 2.95
CA TYR A 61 -6.20 -16.12 1.54
C TYR A 61 -4.91 -16.63 0.86
N GLU A 62 -4.04 -17.31 1.60
CA GLU A 62 -2.75 -17.82 1.11
C GLU A 62 -2.92 -18.79 -0.07
N GLU A 63 -3.99 -19.59 -0.07
CA GLU A 63 -4.37 -20.50 -1.14
C GLU A 63 -4.69 -19.77 -2.46
N TYR A 64 -4.95 -18.46 -2.38
CA TYR A 64 -5.17 -17.56 -3.52
C TYR A 64 -4.01 -16.58 -3.76
N GLY A 65 -2.85 -16.83 -3.15
CA GLY A 65 -1.64 -15.99 -3.28
C GLY A 65 -1.57 -14.79 -2.33
N GLY A 66 -2.46 -14.72 -1.32
CA GLY A 66 -2.50 -13.64 -0.33
C GLY A 66 -3.16 -12.35 -0.82
N CYS A 67 -3.40 -11.40 0.09
CA CYS A 67 -4.00 -10.10 -0.21
C CYS A 67 -3.42 -8.98 0.67
N PRO A 68 -2.16 -8.56 0.47
CA PRO A 68 -1.53 -7.56 1.33
C PRO A 68 -2.30 -6.23 1.31
N ALA A 69 -2.47 -5.64 2.50
CA ALA A 69 -3.30 -4.45 2.73
C ALA A 69 -4.74 -4.57 2.17
N ALA A 70 -5.27 -5.79 2.07
CA ALA A 70 -6.53 -6.11 1.40
C ALA A 70 -6.65 -5.54 -0.03
N GLY A 71 -5.51 -5.33 -0.72
CA GLY A 71 -5.46 -4.79 -2.08
C GLY A 71 -5.78 -3.28 -2.19
N VAL A 72 -5.77 -2.54 -1.08
CA VAL A 72 -6.05 -1.11 -1.05
C VAL A 72 -5.14 -0.36 -0.09
N VAL A 73 -4.58 0.76 -0.55
CA VAL A 73 -3.88 1.71 0.32
C VAL A 73 -4.87 2.79 0.71
N ALA A 74 -5.25 2.82 1.99
CA ALA A 74 -6.18 3.81 2.53
C ALA A 74 -5.51 4.63 3.64
N GLY A 75 -5.87 5.89 3.77
CA GLY A 75 -5.34 6.73 4.85
C GLY A 75 -5.75 8.18 4.77
N ILE A 76 -5.22 8.98 5.69
CA ILE A 76 -5.50 10.41 5.80
C ILE A 76 -4.22 11.19 5.48
N GLY A 77 -4.31 12.12 4.53
CA GLY A 77 -3.21 13.01 4.15
C GLY A 77 -3.73 14.41 3.82
N ARG A 78 -2.83 15.37 3.67
CA ARG A 78 -3.20 16.73 3.23
C ARG A 78 -3.15 16.85 1.72
N VAL A 79 -4.18 17.46 1.12
CA VAL A 79 -4.23 17.83 -0.30
C VAL A 79 -4.65 19.29 -0.38
N ASN A 80 -3.73 20.13 -0.84
CA ASN A 80 -3.88 21.58 -0.88
C ASN A 80 -4.33 22.16 0.48
N GLY A 81 -3.63 21.77 1.55
CA GLY A 81 -3.85 22.18 2.92
C GLY A 81 -5.03 21.50 3.63
N ARG A 82 -5.86 20.73 2.92
CA ARG A 82 -7.07 20.08 3.48
C ARG A 82 -6.81 18.62 3.84
N LEU A 83 -7.25 18.18 5.02
CA LEU A 83 -7.23 16.77 5.38
C LEU A 83 -8.23 16.00 4.53
N CYS A 84 -7.77 14.97 3.83
CA CYS A 84 -8.56 14.14 2.95
C CYS A 84 -8.39 12.66 3.31
N MET A 85 -9.50 11.92 3.28
CA MET A 85 -9.45 10.47 3.18
C MET A 85 -9.04 10.09 1.75
N ILE A 86 -7.99 9.30 1.62
CA ILE A 86 -7.44 8.84 0.34
C ILE A 86 -7.59 7.33 0.28
N VAL A 87 -8.14 6.82 -0.82
CA VAL A 87 -8.31 5.39 -1.09
C VAL A 87 -7.72 5.09 -2.46
N SER A 88 -6.69 4.26 -2.51
CA SER A 88 -5.92 3.94 -3.72
C SER A 88 -5.80 2.43 -3.87
N ASN A 89 -6.62 1.83 -4.74
CA ASN A 89 -6.57 0.40 -5.03
C ASN A 89 -5.24 -0.01 -5.64
N ASP A 90 -4.65 -1.11 -5.15
CA ASP A 90 -3.40 -1.64 -5.66
C ASP A 90 -3.65 -2.66 -6.78
N ALA A 91 -3.47 -2.21 -8.02
CA ALA A 91 -3.61 -3.05 -9.21
C ALA A 91 -2.56 -4.17 -9.31
N THR A 92 -1.57 -4.22 -8.43
CA THR A 92 -0.63 -5.35 -8.34
C THR A 92 -1.21 -6.50 -7.51
N VAL A 93 -2.11 -6.22 -6.56
CA VAL A 93 -2.73 -7.21 -5.68
C VAL A 93 -4.03 -7.70 -6.30
N LYS A 94 -4.05 -8.94 -6.81
CA LYS A 94 -5.24 -9.54 -7.47
C LYS A 94 -5.90 -8.62 -8.52
N ALA A 95 -5.08 -7.85 -9.24
CA ALA A 95 -5.52 -6.85 -10.21
C ALA A 95 -6.45 -5.74 -9.65
N GLY A 96 -6.50 -5.56 -8.33
CA GLY A 96 -7.42 -4.64 -7.64
C GLY A 96 -8.86 -5.15 -7.57
N ALA A 97 -9.08 -6.47 -7.74
CA ALA A 97 -10.38 -7.09 -7.57
C ALA A 97 -10.80 -7.11 -6.08
N TRP A 98 -12.11 -6.95 -5.85
CA TRP A 98 -12.75 -7.01 -4.54
C TRP A 98 -13.35 -8.41 -4.31
#